data_AF-A0A0C2FHH2-F1
#
_entry.id   AF-A0A0C2FHH2-F1
#
_cell.length_a   1.000
_cell.length_b   1.000
_cell.length_c   1.000
_cell.angle_alpha   90.00
_cell.angle_beta   90.00
_cell.angle_gamma   90.00
#
_symmetry.space_group_name_H-M   'P 1'
#
loop_
_entity.id
_entity.type
_entity.pdbx_description
1 polymer ?
#
loop_
_entity_poly.entity_id
_entity_poly.type
_entity_poly.pdbx_seq_one_letter_code
_entity_poly.pdbx_strand_id
1 'polypeptide(L)'
;MVQKRVTLINSVLKAFAEAVLDDPSPYLDLMAKSARDVVKLEMQIAMASWPESELRNYAQQHNPRTLNQLKLAYPAIKWDSYFNALLSSVQGVDMNRQNIILTQPSYFGWLNALFNGGADDNTIANYLLVHLIFEEADFLGGALKKMVQKSDYVQYALRRGKGVTR
;
A
#
# COMPACT_ATOMS: atom_id res chain seq x y z
N MET A 1 13.42 16.02 1.84
CA MET A 1 12.63 14.89 2.38
C MET A 1 12.55 13.75 1.37
N VAL A 2 12.04 13.99 0.15
CA VAL A 2 11.91 12.98 -0.94
C VAL A 2 13.23 12.26 -1.26
N GLN A 3 14.32 12.99 -1.52
CA GLN A 3 15.61 12.36 -1.87
C GLN A 3 16.13 11.42 -0.78
N LYS A 4 15.92 11.76 0.50
CA LYS A 4 16.29 10.89 1.62
C LYS A 4 15.47 9.59 1.60
N ARG A 5 14.16 9.67 1.31
CA ARG A 5 13.29 8.49 1.19
C ARG A 5 13.71 7.60 0.01
N VAL A 6 14.04 8.18 -1.14
CA VAL A 6 14.56 7.42 -2.30
C VAL A 6 15.85 6.68 -1.94
N THR A 7 16.80 7.37 -1.31
CA THR A 7 18.08 6.77 -0.88
C THR A 7 17.85 5.63 0.12
N LEU A 8 16.92 5.79 1.06
CA LEU A 8 16.57 4.74 2.02
C LEU A 8 16.00 3.50 1.31
N ILE A 9 14.98 3.67 0.46
CA ILE A 9 14.36 2.53 -0.25
C ILE A 9 15.40 1.83 -1.12
N ASN A 10 16.24 2.57 -1.85
CA ASN A 10 17.31 1.98 -2.63
C ASN A 10 18.31 1.18 -1.77
N SER A 11 18.64 1.67 -0.58
CA SER A 11 19.54 0.96 0.35
C SER A 11 18.92 -0.32 0.88
N VAL A 12 17.62 -0.30 1.20
CA VAL A 12 16.86 -1.48 1.62
C VAL A 12 16.80 -2.53 0.50
N LEU A 13 16.52 -2.10 -0.74
CA LEU A 13 16.49 -3.01 -1.89
C LEU A 13 17.86 -3.67 -2.13
N LYS A 14 18.96 -2.90 -2.04
CA LYS A 14 20.31 -3.45 -2.15
C LYS A 14 20.63 -4.46 -1.06
N ALA A 15 20.33 -4.11 0.19
CA ALA A 15 20.58 -5.01 1.32
C ALA A 15 19.74 -6.29 1.23
N PHE A 16 18.52 -6.21 0.71
CA PHE A 16 17.70 -7.38 0.44
C PHE A 16 18.28 -8.22 -0.70
N ALA A 17 18.69 -7.59 -1.81
CA ALA A 17 19.32 -8.28 -2.94
C ALA A 17 20.61 -9.00 -2.53
N GLU A 18 21.47 -8.36 -1.75
CA GLU A 18 22.70 -8.95 -1.17
C GLU A 18 22.40 -10.14 -0.25
N ALA A 19 21.22 -10.17 0.38
CA ALA A 19 20.85 -11.27 1.27
C ALA A 19 20.27 -12.49 0.53
N VAL A 20 19.77 -12.31 -0.70
CA VAL A 20 19.03 -13.37 -1.44
C VAL A 20 19.68 -13.78 -2.75
N LEU A 21 20.65 -13.00 -3.27
CA LEU A 21 21.36 -13.25 -4.52
C LEU A 21 22.85 -13.43 -4.28
N ASP A 22 23.48 -14.28 -5.08
CA ASP A 22 24.94 -14.43 -5.09
C ASP A 22 25.65 -13.19 -5.69
N ASP A 23 25.06 -12.57 -6.72
CA ASP A 23 25.54 -11.32 -7.31
C ASP A 23 24.36 -10.36 -7.63
N PRO A 24 24.18 -9.26 -6.85
CA PRO A 24 23.14 -8.28 -7.09
C PRO A 24 23.54 -7.19 -8.10
N SER A 25 24.80 -7.16 -8.57
CA SER A 25 25.34 -6.09 -9.43
C SER A 25 24.54 -5.84 -10.71
N PRO A 26 24.02 -6.86 -11.42
CA PRO A 26 23.21 -6.65 -12.63
C PRO A 26 21.92 -5.85 -12.40
N TYR A 27 21.44 -5.77 -11.15
CA TYR A 27 20.14 -5.18 -10.82
C TYR A 27 20.24 -3.80 -10.18
N LEU A 28 21.44 -3.23 -9.99
CA LEU A 28 21.63 -1.99 -9.24
C LEU A 28 20.89 -0.78 -9.85
N ASP A 29 20.91 -0.66 -11.17
CA ASP A 29 20.19 0.42 -11.86
C ASP A 29 18.68 0.24 -11.79
N LEU A 30 18.21 -1.02 -11.89
CA LEU A 30 16.80 -1.35 -11.73
C LEU A 30 16.32 -1.01 -10.31
N MET A 31 17.07 -1.38 -9.27
CA MET A 31 16.76 -1.03 -7.89
C MET A 31 16.69 0.50 -7.68
N ALA A 32 17.65 1.24 -8.24
CA ALA A 32 17.66 2.69 -8.15
C ALA A 32 16.47 3.35 -8.87
N LYS A 33 16.05 2.79 -10.01
CA LYS A 33 14.83 3.23 -10.72
C LYS A 33 13.58 2.90 -9.90
N SER A 34 13.42 1.65 -9.48
CA SER A 34 12.28 1.20 -8.67
C SER A 34 12.12 2.00 -7.38
N ALA A 35 13.22 2.35 -6.70
CA ALA A 35 13.17 3.20 -5.52
C ALA A 35 12.56 4.58 -5.80
N ARG A 36 12.87 5.19 -6.96
CA ARG A 36 12.27 6.48 -7.36
C ARG A 36 10.79 6.34 -7.69
N ASP A 37 10.43 5.29 -8.43
CA ASP A 37 9.06 5.04 -8.85
C ASP A 37 8.15 4.74 -7.64
N VAL A 38 8.65 3.97 -6.67
CA VAL A 38 7.97 3.69 -5.40
C VAL A 38 7.74 4.97 -4.60
N VAL A 39 8.75 5.84 -4.45
CA VAL A 39 8.57 7.12 -3.73
C VAL A 39 7.60 8.04 -4.47
N LYS A 40 7.62 8.05 -5.81
CA LYS A 40 6.64 8.81 -6.58
C LYS A 40 5.22 8.31 -6.33
N LEU A 41 5.02 6.99 -6.27
CA LEU A 41 3.73 6.40 -5.93
C LEU A 41 3.32 6.72 -4.48
N GLU A 42 4.24 6.67 -3.51
CA GLU A 42 4.00 7.11 -2.12
C GLU A 42 3.48 8.54 -2.07
N MET A 43 4.07 9.45 -2.85
CA MET A 43 3.63 10.84 -2.95
C MET A 43 2.23 10.95 -3.55
N GLN A 44 1.93 10.20 -4.60
CA GLN A 44 0.60 10.21 -5.22
C GLN A 44 -0.48 9.69 -4.25
N ILE A 45 -0.19 8.61 -3.50
CA ILE A 45 -1.07 8.09 -2.45
C ILE A 45 -1.32 9.17 -1.38
N ALA A 46 -0.25 9.84 -0.93
CA ALA A 46 -0.36 10.90 0.07
C ALA A 46 -1.20 12.09 -0.41
N MET A 47 -1.02 12.51 -1.67
CA MET A 47 -1.80 13.59 -2.28
C MET A 47 -3.28 13.24 -2.48
N ALA A 48 -3.59 11.96 -2.72
CA ALA A 48 -4.96 11.48 -2.89
C ALA A 48 -5.70 11.25 -1.57
N SER A 49 -4.97 11.13 -0.46
CA SER A 49 -5.53 10.86 0.87
C SER A 49 -6.11 12.12 1.50
N TRP A 50 -7.20 11.99 2.25
CA TRP A 50 -7.78 13.12 2.98
C TRP A 50 -6.85 13.63 4.09
N PRO A 51 -6.79 14.96 4.31
CA PRO A 51 -6.11 15.51 5.47
C PRO A 51 -6.81 15.09 6.78
N GLU A 52 -6.07 15.10 7.88
CA GLU A 52 -6.58 14.64 9.18
C GLU A 52 -7.85 15.39 9.64
N SER A 53 -8.00 16.66 9.28
CA SER A 53 -9.19 17.46 9.58
C SER A 53 -10.47 16.89 8.94
N GLU A 54 -10.39 16.42 7.70
CA GLU A 54 -11.51 15.79 6.99
C GLU A 54 -11.77 14.37 7.53
N LEU A 55 -10.71 13.68 7.95
CA LEU A 55 -10.81 12.40 8.64
C LEU A 55 -11.42 12.47 10.06
N ARG A 56 -11.68 13.67 10.59
CA ARG A 56 -12.45 13.84 11.84
C ARG A 56 -13.95 14.00 11.60
N ASN A 57 -14.38 14.20 10.35
CA ASN A 57 -15.79 14.29 10.01
C ASN A 57 -16.39 12.91 9.74
N TYR A 58 -16.88 12.26 10.80
CA TYR A 58 -17.46 10.92 10.73
C TYR A 58 -18.68 10.82 9.81
N ALA A 59 -19.47 11.89 9.69
CA ALA A 59 -20.64 11.91 8.81
C ALA A 59 -20.22 11.80 7.33
N GLN A 60 -19.14 12.48 6.95
CA GLN A 60 -18.60 12.43 5.58
C GLN A 60 -17.91 11.10 5.23
N GLN A 61 -17.52 10.30 6.23
CA GLN A 61 -16.94 8.97 6.02
C GLN A 61 -17.99 7.87 5.92
N HIS A 62 -19.21 8.11 6.40
CA HIS A 62 -20.28 7.13 6.35
C HIS A 62 -20.99 7.15 4.99
N ASN A 63 -20.34 6.59 3.97
CA ASN A 63 -20.90 6.43 2.63
C ASN A 63 -21.25 4.95 2.38
N PRO A 64 -22.45 4.49 2.80
CA PRO A 64 -22.88 3.12 2.53
C PRO A 64 -23.06 2.90 1.03
N ARG A 65 -22.51 1.78 0.55
CA ARG A 65 -22.58 1.31 -0.83
C ARG A 65 -22.83 -0.19 -0.88
N THR A 66 -23.58 -0.63 -1.88
CA THR A 66 -23.63 -2.04 -2.25
C THR A 66 -22.42 -2.40 -3.11
N LEU A 67 -22.09 -3.69 -3.21
CA LEU A 67 -21.02 -4.16 -4.09
C LEU A 67 -21.25 -3.73 -5.56
N ASN A 68 -22.50 -3.80 -6.03
CA ASN A 68 -22.85 -3.36 -7.38
C ASN A 68 -22.58 -1.88 -7.60
N GLN A 69 -22.88 -1.01 -6.63
CA GLN A 69 -22.56 0.41 -6.72
C GLN A 69 -21.06 0.66 -6.78
N LEU A 70 -20.26 -0.08 -6.01
CA LEU A 70 -18.79 0.03 -6.05
C LEU A 70 -18.21 -0.41 -7.40
N LYS A 71 -18.74 -1.51 -7.97
CA LYS A 71 -18.34 -2.01 -9.29
C LYS A 71 -18.64 -1.01 -10.41
N LEU A 72 -19.77 -0.33 -10.33
CA LEU A 72 -20.14 0.73 -11.28
C LEU A 72 -19.28 1.99 -11.11
N ALA A 73 -19.04 2.41 -9.87
CA ALA A 73 -18.29 3.64 -9.58
C ALA A 73 -16.76 3.49 -9.79
N TYR A 74 -16.22 2.32 -9.49
CA TYR A 74 -14.78 2.04 -9.48
C TYR A 74 -14.45 0.69 -10.14
N PRO A 75 -14.69 0.54 -11.46
CA PRO A 75 -14.59 -0.75 -12.14
C PRO A 75 -13.17 -1.33 -12.20
N ALA A 76 -12.13 -0.51 -12.21
CA ALA A 76 -10.74 -0.96 -12.36
C ALA A 76 -10.19 -1.68 -11.13
N ILE A 77 -10.83 -1.53 -9.96
CA ILE A 77 -10.42 -2.19 -8.70
C ILE A 77 -10.67 -3.71 -8.73
N LYS A 78 -11.52 -4.21 -9.63
CA LYS A 78 -11.86 -5.64 -9.75
C LYS A 78 -12.36 -6.24 -8.43
N TRP A 79 -13.35 -5.59 -7.83
CA TRP A 79 -13.88 -5.89 -6.49
C TRP A 79 -14.21 -7.37 -6.22
N ASP A 80 -14.80 -8.08 -7.18
CA ASP A 80 -15.12 -9.50 -6.99
C ASP A 80 -13.84 -10.33 -6.77
N SER A 81 -12.80 -10.09 -7.58
CA SER A 81 -11.51 -10.76 -7.43
C SER A 81 -10.87 -10.43 -6.09
N TYR A 82 -10.92 -9.17 -5.67
CA TYR A 82 -10.36 -8.72 -4.40
C TYR A 82 -11.05 -9.40 -3.21
N PHE A 83 -12.39 -9.33 -3.13
CA PHE A 83 -13.12 -9.90 -2.00
C PHE A 83 -13.09 -11.43 -1.99
N ASN A 84 -13.13 -12.08 -3.16
CA ASN A 84 -13.00 -13.53 -3.24
C ASN A 84 -11.64 -14.00 -2.71
N ALA A 85 -10.56 -13.30 -3.06
CA ALA A 85 -9.23 -13.62 -2.53
C ALA A 85 -9.15 -13.35 -1.01
N LEU A 86 -9.60 -12.17 -0.58
CA LEU A 86 -9.56 -11.74 0.82
C LEU A 86 -10.37 -12.68 1.75
N LEU A 87 -11.50 -13.17 1.29
CA LEU A 87 -12.44 -13.98 2.07
C LEU A 87 -12.41 -15.46 1.71
N SER A 88 -11.41 -15.90 0.94
CA SER A 88 -11.29 -17.28 0.45
C SER A 88 -11.29 -18.35 1.56
N SER A 89 -10.82 -17.99 2.76
CA SER A 89 -10.80 -18.86 3.93
C SER A 89 -12.06 -18.77 4.80
N VAL A 90 -12.98 -17.85 4.51
CA VAL A 90 -14.19 -17.60 5.31
C VAL A 90 -15.41 -18.15 4.57
N GLN A 91 -16.07 -19.14 5.17
CA GLN A 91 -17.27 -19.73 4.59
C GLN A 91 -18.51 -18.84 4.81
N GLY A 92 -19.43 -18.86 3.85
CA GLY A 92 -20.77 -18.29 4.01
C GLY A 92 -20.87 -16.77 3.86
N VAL A 93 -19.81 -16.08 3.41
CA VAL A 93 -19.86 -14.64 3.15
C VAL A 93 -20.29 -14.37 1.71
N ASP A 94 -21.47 -13.80 1.54
CA ASP A 94 -21.93 -13.24 0.26
C ASP A 94 -21.80 -11.71 0.29
N MET A 95 -20.83 -11.19 -0.45
CA MET A 95 -20.56 -9.75 -0.52
C MET A 95 -21.67 -8.95 -1.20
N ASN A 96 -22.53 -9.56 -2.01
CA ASN A 96 -23.67 -8.86 -2.61
C ASN A 96 -24.73 -8.48 -1.57
N ARG A 97 -24.73 -9.14 -0.41
CA ARG A 97 -25.65 -8.89 0.71
C ARG A 97 -25.09 -7.95 1.77
N GLN A 98 -23.83 -7.53 1.63
CA GLN A 98 -23.17 -6.67 2.61
C GLN A 98 -23.31 -5.19 2.25
N ASN A 99 -23.50 -4.36 3.27
CA ASN A 99 -23.34 -2.92 3.16
C ASN A 99 -21.89 -2.55 3.43
N ILE A 100 -21.24 -1.94 2.44
CA ILE A 100 -19.83 -1.54 2.52
C ILE A 100 -19.79 -0.03 2.80
N ILE A 101 -19.10 0.36 3.87
CA ILE A 101 -18.91 1.78 4.20
C ILE A 101 -17.65 2.29 3.51
N LEU A 102 -17.81 3.17 2.53
CA LEU A 102 -16.70 3.77 1.80
C LEU A 102 -16.24 5.06 2.49
N THR A 103 -15.13 5.00 3.21
CA THR A 103 -14.68 6.10 4.08
C THR A 103 -14.16 7.32 3.33
N GLN A 104 -13.52 7.13 2.17
CA GLN A 104 -12.95 8.22 1.36
C GLN A 104 -13.28 8.05 -0.13
N PRO A 105 -14.49 8.43 -0.58
CA PRO A 105 -14.90 8.20 -1.97
C PRO A 105 -13.95 8.79 -3.04
N SER A 106 -13.32 9.94 -2.76
CA SER A 106 -12.36 10.56 -3.71
C SER A 106 -11.06 9.76 -3.82
N TYR A 107 -10.56 9.21 -2.70
CA TYR A 107 -9.38 8.33 -2.72
C TYR A 107 -9.64 7.09 -3.59
N PHE A 108 -10.81 6.47 -3.46
CA PHE A 108 -11.18 5.34 -4.31
C PHE A 108 -11.37 5.74 -5.79
N GLY A 109 -11.77 6.98 -6.06
CA GLY A 109 -11.76 7.54 -7.41
C GLY A 109 -10.35 7.62 -8.00
N TRP A 110 -9.40 8.13 -7.22
CA TRP A 110 -7.98 8.14 -7.60
C TRP A 110 -7.40 6.72 -7.75
N LEU A 111 -7.70 5.82 -6.83
CA LEU A 111 -7.23 4.43 -6.87
C LEU A 111 -7.77 3.69 -8.10
N ASN A 112 -9.02 3.95 -8.48
CA ASN A 112 -9.59 3.43 -9.72
C ASN A 112 -8.83 3.95 -10.95
N ALA A 113 -8.45 5.23 -10.97
CA ALA A 113 -7.64 5.79 -12.04
C ALA A 113 -6.21 5.19 -12.05
N LEU A 114 -5.63 4.92 -10.87
CA LEU A 114 -4.33 4.26 -10.75
C LEU A 114 -4.34 2.88 -11.42
N PHE A 115 -5.33 2.04 -11.11
CA PHE A 115 -5.48 0.71 -11.73
C PHE A 115 -5.96 0.75 -13.19
N ASN A 116 -6.46 1.89 -13.66
CA ASN A 116 -6.80 2.11 -15.05
C ASN A 116 -5.63 2.74 -15.84
N GLY A 117 -4.40 2.28 -15.57
CA GLY A 117 -3.18 2.71 -16.26
C GLY A 117 -2.50 3.95 -15.69
N GLY A 118 -2.89 4.44 -14.51
CA GLY A 118 -2.23 5.55 -13.83
C GLY A 118 -0.84 5.21 -13.27
N ALA A 119 -0.53 3.92 -13.11
CA ALA A 119 0.81 3.42 -12.82
C ALA A 119 1.05 2.07 -13.51
N ASP A 120 2.33 1.74 -13.73
CA ASP A 120 2.75 0.43 -14.23
C ASP A 120 2.60 -0.64 -13.14
N ASP A 121 2.20 -1.85 -13.53
CA ASP A 121 1.97 -2.98 -12.62
C ASP A 121 3.22 -3.31 -11.78
N ASN A 122 4.44 -3.19 -12.35
CA ASN A 122 5.66 -3.42 -11.58
C ASN A 122 5.89 -2.33 -10.54
N THR A 123 5.45 -1.08 -10.79
CA THR A 123 5.56 -0.01 -9.79
C THR A 123 4.68 -0.30 -8.59
N ILE A 124 3.45 -0.78 -8.82
CA ILE A 124 2.52 -1.18 -7.76
C ILE A 124 3.08 -2.40 -7.00
N ALA A 125 3.55 -3.42 -7.73
CA ALA A 125 4.15 -4.61 -7.12
C ALA A 125 5.39 -4.25 -6.28
N ASN A 126 6.29 -3.43 -6.81
CA ASN A 126 7.49 -2.98 -6.09
C ASN A 126 7.12 -2.17 -4.83
N TYR A 127 6.08 -1.32 -4.90
CA TYR A 127 5.60 -0.59 -3.73
C TYR A 127 5.14 -1.55 -2.62
N LEU A 128 4.36 -2.58 -2.97
CA LEU A 128 3.89 -3.59 -2.01
C LEU A 128 5.05 -4.41 -1.44
N LEU A 129 5.98 -4.86 -2.28
CA LEU A 129 7.15 -5.64 -1.86
C LEU A 129 8.09 -4.86 -0.96
N VAL A 130 8.32 -3.57 -1.26
CA VAL A 130 9.10 -2.70 -0.36
C VAL A 130 8.42 -2.65 1.01
N HIS A 131 7.12 -2.39 1.08
CA HIS A 131 6.40 -2.35 2.36
C HIS A 131 6.48 -3.69 3.11
N LEU A 132 6.39 -4.82 2.41
CA LEU A 132 6.59 -6.14 3.01
C LEU A 132 8.00 -6.30 3.60
N ILE A 133 9.05 -5.93 2.87
CA ILE A 133 10.43 -5.98 3.37
C ILE A 133 10.58 -5.11 4.62
N PHE A 134 9.95 -3.93 4.65
CA PHE A 134 9.96 -3.05 5.81
C PHE A 134 9.22 -3.65 7.03
N GLU A 135 8.08 -4.31 6.82
CA GLU A 135 7.37 -5.03 7.91
C GLU A 135 8.21 -6.19 8.46
N GLU A 136 8.82 -6.97 7.56
CA GLU A 136 9.55 -8.19 7.92
C GLU A 136 11.02 -7.93 8.30
N ALA A 137 11.48 -6.67 8.27
CA ALA A 137 12.88 -6.33 8.49
C ALA A 137 13.43 -6.82 9.83
N ASP A 138 12.61 -6.86 10.87
CA ASP A 138 13.01 -7.38 12.18
C ASP A 138 13.28 -8.89 12.16
N PHE A 139 12.53 -9.65 11.36
CA PHE A 139 12.71 -11.09 11.15
C PHE A 139 13.88 -11.38 10.21
N LEU A 140 14.03 -10.59 9.15
CA LEU A 140 15.16 -10.70 8.20
C LEU A 140 16.50 -10.36 8.85
N GLY A 141 16.49 -9.52 9.90
CA GLY A 141 17.65 -9.24 10.72
C GLY A 141 18.76 -8.45 10.01
N GLY A 142 19.98 -8.59 10.52
CA GLY A 142 21.20 -8.07 9.88
C GLY A 142 21.17 -6.56 9.56
N ALA A 143 21.58 -6.23 8.34
CA ALA A 143 21.66 -4.85 7.85
C ALA A 143 20.26 -4.25 7.61
N LEU A 144 19.30 -5.06 7.15
CA LEU A 144 17.92 -4.65 6.89
C LEU A 144 17.24 -4.13 8.16
N LYS A 145 17.29 -4.92 9.25
CA LYS A 145 16.79 -4.51 10.57
C LYS A 145 17.36 -3.16 11.00
N LYS A 146 18.69 -3.01 10.94
CA LYS A 146 19.38 -1.76 11.34
C LYS A 146 18.97 -0.57 10.47
N MET A 147 18.76 -0.76 9.17
CA MET A 147 18.34 0.32 8.27
C MET A 147 16.90 0.74 8.52
N VAL A 148 15.99 -0.22 8.71
CA VAL A 148 14.57 0.06 8.98
C VAL A 148 14.38 0.68 10.36
N GLN A 149 15.07 0.19 11.40
CA GLN A 149 15.02 0.78 12.74
C GLN A 149 15.58 2.22 12.79
N LYS A 150 16.55 2.54 11.94
CA LYS A 150 17.08 3.90 11.79
C LYS A 150 16.17 4.81 10.96
N SER A 151 15.17 4.25 10.29
CA SER A 151 14.16 5.03 9.60
C SER A 151 13.00 5.33 10.54
N ASP A 152 12.27 6.41 10.30
CA ASP A 152 11.02 6.73 11.02
C ASP A 152 9.86 5.78 10.62
N TYR A 153 10.18 4.58 10.15
CA TYR A 153 9.19 3.59 9.74
C TYR A 153 8.53 2.98 10.97
N VAL A 154 7.21 3.08 11.01
CA VAL A 154 6.37 2.40 11.99
C VAL A 154 5.73 1.20 11.30
N GLN A 155 6.02 -0.01 11.81
CA GLN A 155 5.36 -1.25 11.40
C GLN A 155 3.85 -1.11 11.52
N TYR A 156 3.11 -1.71 10.59
CA TYR A 156 1.66 -1.65 10.54
C TYR A 156 1.03 -2.13 11.86
N ALA A 157 1.55 -3.21 12.45
CA ALA A 157 1.09 -3.73 13.74
C ALA A 157 1.24 -2.71 14.90
N LEU A 158 2.20 -1.78 14.79
CA LEU A 158 2.48 -0.74 15.78
C LEU A 158 1.81 0.61 15.43
N ARG A 159 1.32 0.76 14.19
CA ARG A 159 0.50 1.92 13.82
C ARG A 159 -0.79 1.79 14.60
N ARG A 160 -1.00 2.71 15.56
CA ARG A 160 -2.27 2.79 16.29
C ARG A 160 -3.38 3.04 15.28
N GLY A 161 -4.05 1.98 14.85
CA GLY A 161 -5.40 2.08 14.35
C GLY A 161 -6.23 2.60 15.51
N LYS A 162 -6.73 3.84 15.41
CA LYS A 162 -7.90 4.24 16.20
C LYS A 162 -9.10 3.47 15.65
N GLY A 163 -9.09 2.14 15.82
CA GLY A 163 -10.31 1.36 15.80
C GLY A 163 -11.21 1.99 16.85
N VAL A 164 -12.44 2.28 16.46
CA VAL A 164 -13.47 2.82 17.35
C VAL A 164 -13.52 1.91 18.58
N THR A 165 -12.94 2.36 19.70
CA THR A 165 -13.26 1.85 21.02
C THR A 165 -14.76 2.06 21.15
N ARG A 166 -15.51 0.98 20.99
CA ARG A 166 -16.92 0.91 21.42
C ARG A 166 -17.00 1.11 22.91
#